data_AF-A0A369ZLP4-F1
#
_entry.id   AF-A0A369ZLP4-F1
#
_cell.length_a   1.000
_cell.length_b   1.000
_cell.length_c   1.000
_cell.angle_alpha   90.00
_cell.angle_beta   90.00
_cell.angle_gamma   90.00
#
_symmetry.space_group_name_H-M   'P 1'
#
loop_
_entity.id
_entity.type
_entity.pdbx_description
1 polymer ?
#
loop_
_entity_poly.entity_id
_entity_poly.type
_entity_poly.pdbx_seq_one_letter_code
_entity_poly.pdbx_strand_id
1 'polypeptide(L)' 'MCTLMQKDSLIHLVAEAQATLTLRIDPQAPFSDDELRLGEIHNFIYDSSPDDIDFNSLSEEIMSIDSKYKSLPILEQYL' A
#
# COMPACT_ATOMS: atom_id res chain seq x y z
N MET A 1 -0.25 5.01 -18.05
CA MET A 1 1.21 5.00 -18.31
C MET A 1 1.95 5.71 -17.19
N CYS A 2 2.96 5.04 -16.66
CA CYS A 2 3.97 5.58 -15.76
C CYS A 2 5.37 5.32 -16.31
N THR A 3 6.36 6.09 -15.87
CA THR A 3 7.78 5.78 -16.12
C THR A 3 8.25 4.63 -15.21
N LEU A 4 9.42 4.06 -15.50
CA LEU A 4 10.05 3.08 -14.62
C LEU A 4 10.27 3.64 -13.20
N MET A 5 10.69 4.91 -13.09
CA MET A 5 10.88 5.57 -11.79
C MET A 5 9.56 5.75 -11.03
N GLN A 6 8.47 6.05 -11.73
CA GLN A 6 7.15 6.14 -11.13
C GLN A 6 6.64 4.77 -10.68
N LYS A 7 6.96 3.70 -11.42
CA LYS A 7 6.67 2.33 -11.01
C LYS A 7 7.39 1.97 -9.70
N ASP A 8 8.67 2.31 -9.57
CA ASP A 8 9.43 2.12 -8.32
C ASP A 8 8.84 2.95 -7.17
N SER A 9 8.38 4.16 -7.47
CA SER A 9 7.70 5.02 -6.49
C SER A 9 6.40 4.40 -5.98
N LEU A 10 5.62 3.74 -6.85
CA LEU A 10 4.42 3.01 -6.44
C LEU A 10 4.75 1.80 -5.56
N ILE A 11 5.81 1.06 -5.88
CA ILE A 11 6.28 -0.06 -5.03
C ILE A 11 6.62 0.46 -3.63
N HIS A 12 7.34 1.59 -3.56
CA HIS A 12 7.66 2.22 -2.29
C HIS A 12 6.41 2.64 -1.51
N LEU A 13 5.45 3.29 -2.16
CA LEU A 13 4.20 3.72 -1.54
C LEU A 13 3.39 2.54 -0.97
N VAL A 14 3.29 1.44 -1.71
CA VAL A 14 2.58 0.24 -1.23
C VAL A 14 3.29 -0.34 -0.01
N ALA A 15 4.62 -0.44 -0.04
CA ALA A 15 5.39 -0.94 1.09
C ALA A 15 5.25 -0.05 2.34
N GLU A 16 5.25 1.27 2.18
CA GLU A 16 5.00 2.22 3.27
C GLU A 16 3.60 2.01 3.87
N ALA A 17 2.57 1.93 3.02
CA ALA A 17 1.20 1.70 3.46
C ALA A 17 1.08 0.38 4.23
N GLN A 18 1.62 -0.72 3.68
CA GLN A 18 1.62 -2.02 4.36
C GLN A 18 2.33 -1.98 5.71
N ALA A 19 3.44 -1.24 5.82
CA ALA A 19 4.13 -1.02 7.09
C ALA A 19 3.26 -0.21 8.07
N THR A 20 2.60 0.86 7.61
CA THR A 20 1.67 1.66 8.44
C THR A 20 0.58 0.77 9.04
N LEU A 21 -0.05 -0.08 8.22
CA LEU A 21 -1.12 -0.97 8.64
C LEU A 21 -0.60 -2.05 9.60
N THR A 22 0.53 -2.69 9.28
CA THR A 22 1.15 -3.72 10.13
C THR A 22 1.41 -3.22 11.55
N LEU A 23 1.84 -1.97 11.70
CA LEU A 23 2.14 -1.38 13.00
C LEU A 23 0.89 -1.07 13.84
N ARG A 24 -0.30 -1.06 13.24
CA ARG A 24 -1.51 -0.45 13.82
C ARG A 24 -2.76 -1.35 13.82
N ILE A 25 -2.76 -2.41 13.02
CA ILE A 25 -3.82 -3.41 12.94
C ILE A 25 -3.41 -4.64 13.74
N ASP A 26 -4.36 -5.23 14.47
CA ASP A 26 -4.14 -6.47 15.23
C ASP A 26 -3.67 -7.60 14.29
N PRO A 27 -2.44 -8.13 14.48
CA PRO A 27 -1.89 -9.18 13.61
C PRO A 27 -2.63 -10.53 13.73
N GLN A 28 -3.46 -10.72 14.76
CA GLN A 28 -4.28 -11.92 14.93
C GLN A 28 -5.64 -11.80 14.26
N ALA A 29 -6.03 -10.60 13.82
CA ALA A 29 -7.27 -10.41 13.07
C ALA A 29 -7.11 -10.93 11.63
N PRO A 30 -8.21 -11.36 10.99
CA PRO A 30 -8.21 -11.59 9.54
C PRO A 30 -7.82 -10.32 8.78
N PHE A 31 -7.17 -10.48 7.62
CA PHE A 31 -6.84 -9.36 6.76
C PHE A 31 -8.08 -8.54 6.42
N SER A 32 -7.95 -7.22 6.60
CA SER A 32 -8.93 -6.24 6.16
C SER A 32 -8.94 -6.11 4.64
N ASP A 33 -10.03 -5.58 4.10
CA ASP A 33 -10.17 -5.31 2.67
C ASP A 33 -9.03 -4.42 2.14
N ASP A 34 -8.59 -3.44 2.95
CA ASP A 34 -7.48 -2.55 2.61
C ASP A 34 -6.13 -3.28 2.58
N GLU A 35 -5.87 -4.23 3.49
CA GLU A 35 -4.65 -5.07 3.45
C GLU A 35 -4.62 -5.97 2.23
N LEU A 36 -5.75 -6.61 1.91
CA LEU A 36 -5.91 -7.42 0.71
C LEU A 36 -5.71 -6.57 -0.54
N ARG A 37 -6.30 -5.38 -0.57
CA ARG A 37 -6.19 -4.45 -1.69
C ARG A 37 -4.75 -3.99 -1.93
N LEU A 38 -4.00 -3.68 -0.87
CA LEU A 38 -2.56 -3.36 -1.01
C LEU A 38 -1.76 -4.55 -1.56
N GLY A 39 -2.09 -5.78 -1.17
CA GLY A 39 -1.49 -6.99 -1.74
C GLY A 39 -1.81 -7.18 -3.22
N GLU A 40 -3.04 -6.91 -3.65
CA GLU A 40 -3.43 -6.92 -5.05
C GLU A 40 -2.68 -5.85 -5.86
N ILE A 41 -2.61 -4.62 -5.34
CA ILE A 41 -1.89 -3.51 -5.97
C ILE A 41 -0.41 -3.85 -6.11
N HIS A 42 0.22 -4.42 -5.06
CA HIS A 42 1.59 -4.89 -5.11
C HIS A 42 1.81 -5.85 -6.29
N ASN A 43 1.00 -6.91 -6.38
CA ASN A 43 1.13 -7.91 -7.45
C ASN A 43 0.89 -7.28 -8.83
N PHE A 44 -0.15 -6.45 -8.96
CA PHE A 44 -0.45 -5.73 -10.20
C PHE A 44 0.73 -4.87 -10.68
N ILE A 45 1.38 -4.13 -9.78
CA ILE A 45 2.54 -3.32 -10.15
C ILE A 45 3.66 -4.22 -10.68
N TYR A 46 4.01 -5.30 -9.99
CA TYR A 46 5.09 -6.19 -10.42
C TYR A 46 4.80 -6.85 -11.78
N ASP A 47 3.57 -7.30 -12.00
CA ASP A 47 3.17 -8.04 -13.20
C ASP A 47 2.95 -7.15 -14.44
N SER A 48 2.73 -5.85 -14.26
CA SER A 48 2.34 -4.93 -15.36
C SER A 48 3.53 -4.21 -16.00
N SER A 49 3.44 -3.90 -17.30
CA SER A 49 4.35 -2.93 -17.93
C SER A 49 4.08 -1.53 -17.36
N PRO A 50 5.09 -0.64 -17.26
CA PRO A 50 4.85 0.75 -16.87
C PRO A 50 3.78 1.46 -17.73
N ASP A 51 3.66 1.09 -19.01
CA ASP A 51 2.67 1.68 -19.91
C ASP A 51 1.22 1.40 -19.50
N ASP A 52 0.98 0.25 -18.87
CA ASP A 52 -0.33 -0.23 -18.44
C ASP A 52 -0.76 0.34 -17.08
N ILE A 53 0.14 1.01 -16.36
CA ILE A 53 -0.10 1.51 -15.01
C ILE A 53 -0.54 2.98 -15.08
N ASP A 54 -1.70 3.32 -14.52
CA ASP A 54 -2.07 4.70 -14.22
C ASP A 54 -1.44 5.12 -12.88
N PHE A 55 -0.35 5.90 -12.96
CA PHE A 55 0.38 6.33 -11.78
C PHE A 55 -0.49 7.15 -10.83
N ASN A 56 -1.26 8.11 -11.35
CA ASN A 56 -1.98 9.06 -10.51
C ASN A 56 -3.08 8.32 -9.75
N SER A 57 -3.91 7.57 -10.46
CA SER A 57 -5.01 6.81 -9.83
C SER A 57 -4.50 5.82 -8.78
N LEU A 58 -3.43 5.08 -9.08
CA LEU A 58 -2.91 4.08 -8.15
C LEU A 58 -2.24 4.74 -6.93
N SER A 59 -1.50 5.84 -7.13
CA SER A 59 -0.88 6.58 -6.03
C SER A 59 -1.92 7.20 -5.09
N GLU A 60 -3.00 7.77 -5.64
CA GLU A 60 -4.11 8.33 -4.86
C GLU A 60 -4.82 7.23 -4.04
N GLU A 61 -5.05 6.07 -4.64
CA GLU A 61 -5.65 4.92 -3.96
C GLU A 61 -4.78 4.45 -2.78
N ILE A 62 -3.48 4.23 -3.00
CA ILE A 62 -2.55 3.78 -1.95
C ILE A 62 -2.49 4.81 -0.81
N MET A 63 -2.34 6.09 -1.14
CA MET A 63 -2.28 7.17 -0.14
C MET A 63 -3.59 7.32 0.63
N SER A 64 -4.73 7.08 -0.03
CA SER A 64 -6.04 7.09 0.62
C SER A 64 -6.15 5.96 1.64
N ILE A 65 -5.72 4.74 1.29
CA ILE A 65 -5.67 3.60 2.21
C ILE A 65 -4.78 3.94 3.41
N ASP A 66 -3.51 4.27 3.19
CA ASP A 66 -2.53 4.57 4.23
C ASP A 66 -3.01 5.66 5.21
N SER A 67 -3.63 6.71 4.68
CA SER A 67 -4.14 7.84 5.48
C SER A 67 -5.24 7.45 6.47
N LYS A 68 -6.03 6.40 6.20
CA LYS A 68 -7.06 5.90 7.13
C LYS A 68 -6.45 5.38 8.44
N TYR A 69 -5.23 4.86 8.37
CA TYR A 69 -4.57 4.18 9.48
C TYR A 69 -3.54 5.05 10.20
N LYS A 70 -3.01 6.11 9.57
CA LYS A 70 -1.98 6.98 10.16
C LYS A 70 -2.36 7.57 11.53
N SER A 71 -3.65 7.79 11.81
CA SER A 71 -4.13 8.30 13.09
C SER A 71 -4.27 7.24 14.20
N LEU A 72 -4.19 5.95 13.86
CA LEU A 72 -4.27 4.89 14.85
C LEU A 72 -2.94 4.75 15.62
N PRO A 73 -2.99 4.37 16.91
CA PRO A 73 -1.79 4.16 17.69
C PRO A 73 -0.99 2.97 17.17
N ILE A 74 0.34 3.04 17.31
CA ILE A 74 1.20 1.87 17.10
C ILE A 74 0.89 0.86 18.21
N LEU A 75 0.76 -0.41 17.83
CA LEU A 75 0.53 -1.49 18.80
C LEU A 75 1.75 -1.67 19.71
N GLU A 76 1.51 -1.94 21.00
CA GLU A 76 2.57 -2.03 22.01
C GLU A 76 3.68 -3.04 21.67
N GLN A 77 3.34 -4.12 20.96
CA GLN A 77 4.30 -5.13 20.53
C GLN A 77 5.36 -4.63 19.52
N TYR A 78 5.18 -3.44 18.96
CA TYR A 78 6.10 -2.79 18.02
C TYR A 78 6.76 -1.51 18.59
N LEU A 79 6.55 -1.21 19.88
CA LEU A 79 7.23 -0.12 20.61
C LEU A 79 8.51 -0.63 21.30
#